data_AF-A0AAV3PSY3-F1
#
_entry.id   AF-A0AAV3PSY3-F1
#
_cell.length_a   1.000
_cell.length_b   1.000
_cell.length_c   1.000
_cell.angle_alpha   90.00
_cell.angle_beta   90.00
_cell.angle_gamma   90.00
#
_symmetry.space_group_name_H-M   'P 1'
#
loop_
_entity.id
_entity.type
_entity.pdbx_description
1 polymer ?
#
loop_
_entity_poly.entity_id
_entity_poly.type
_entity_poly.pdbx_seq_one_letter_code
_entity_poly.pdbx_strand_id
1 'polypeptide(L)'
;MPGIDTSVTLHQLHVDSVYKPVKQKKRSFNDEKNQEVRAEVDLLLKAGAIRELQFPEWVANVVLVKKPNGTWRMCTDFTSLNKACPKDFYPLPCLVRLVDGSAGHEVFNFMDASRGYHQIKMCPEDEEKIGFITVYGLFVGR
;
A
#
# COMPACT_ATOMS: atom_id res chain seq x y z
N MET A 1 9.98 -1.72 -12.43
CA MET A 1 11.23 -1.93 -11.66
C MET A 1 11.18 -3.32 -11.09
N PRO A 2 12.19 -4.16 -11.29
CA PRO A 2 12.29 -5.39 -10.52
C PRO A 2 12.37 -4.98 -9.04
N GLY A 3 11.43 -5.45 -8.22
CA GLY A 3 11.48 -5.27 -6.77
C GLY A 3 12.68 -6.01 -6.16
N ILE A 4 12.80 -5.93 -4.84
CA ILE A 4 13.77 -6.72 -4.08
C ILE A 4 13.44 -8.21 -4.29
N ASP A 5 14.48 -9.04 -4.37
CA ASP A 5 14.34 -10.48 -4.55
C ASP A 5 13.54 -11.10 -3.39
N THR A 6 12.61 -11.99 -3.70
CA THR A 6 11.72 -12.60 -2.71
C THR A 6 12.45 -13.54 -1.74
N SER A 7 13.65 -14.00 -2.09
CA SER A 7 14.53 -14.73 -1.17
C SER A 7 15.12 -13.84 -0.07
N VAL A 8 15.19 -12.52 -0.31
CA VAL A 8 15.71 -11.56 0.67
C VAL A 8 14.61 -11.14 1.63
N THR A 9 13.44 -10.74 1.12
CA THR A 9 12.32 -10.31 1.96
C THR A 9 10.98 -10.37 1.23
N LEU A 10 9.93 -10.64 2.00
CA LEU A 10 8.53 -10.53 1.60
C LEU A 10 7.76 -9.77 2.68
N HIS A 11 6.75 -9.01 2.27
CA HIS A 11 5.81 -8.41 3.21
C HIS A 11 4.71 -9.42 3.55
N GLN A 12 4.56 -9.71 4.84
CA GLN A 12 3.54 -10.60 5.39
C GLN A 12 2.65 -9.81 6.34
N LEU A 13 1.33 -9.94 6.19
CA LEU A 13 0.34 -9.21 6.99
C LEU A 13 0.12 -9.85 8.36
N HIS A 14 0.37 -11.15 8.49
CA HIS A 14 0.15 -11.92 9.72
C HIS A 14 -1.26 -11.72 10.30
N VAL A 15 -2.28 -11.67 9.44
CA VAL A 15 -3.67 -11.40 9.84
C VAL A 15 -4.11 -12.40 10.91
N ASP A 16 -4.55 -11.88 12.05
CA ASP A 16 -4.99 -12.70 13.18
C ASP A 16 -6.31 -13.41 12.83
N SER A 17 -6.29 -14.74 12.95
CA SER A 17 -7.42 -15.64 12.67
C SER A 17 -8.70 -15.32 13.46
N VAL A 18 -8.60 -14.60 14.58
CA VAL A 18 -9.76 -14.17 15.38
C VAL A 18 -10.59 -13.12 14.63
N TYR A 19 -9.97 -12.34 13.74
CA TYR A 19 -10.64 -11.31 12.97
C TYR A 19 -11.29 -11.89 11.72
N LYS A 20 -12.60 -11.66 11.58
CA LYS A 20 -13.32 -12.03 10.37
C LYS A 20 -12.96 -11.09 9.21
N PRO A 21 -12.82 -11.60 7.98
CA PRO A 21 -12.63 -10.76 6.80
C PRO A 21 -13.72 -9.72 6.64
N VAL A 22 -13.32 -8.49 6.30
CA VAL A 22 -14.23 -7.35 6.14
C VAL A 22 -14.34 -6.96 4.68
N LYS A 23 -15.58 -6.99 4.17
CA LYS A 23 -15.93 -6.40 2.87
C LYS A 23 -16.55 -5.02 3.09
N GLN A 24 -15.76 -3.97 2.91
CA GLN A 24 -16.28 -2.62 3.08
C GLN A 24 -17.31 -2.30 2.00
N LYS A 25 -18.39 -1.60 2.38
CA LYS A 25 -19.40 -1.12 1.42
C LYS A 25 -18.75 -0.10 0.48
N LYS A 26 -18.93 -0.28 -0.82
CA LYS A 26 -18.40 0.63 -1.86
C LYS A 26 -18.77 2.08 -1.56
N ARG A 27 -17.79 2.97 -1.51
CA ARG A 27 -17.99 4.42 -1.45
C ARG A 27 -18.46 4.96 -2.80
N SER A 28 -19.38 5.91 -2.76
CA SER A 28 -19.82 6.64 -3.96
C SER A 28 -19.02 7.93 -4.11
N PHE A 29 -18.64 8.24 -5.35
CA PHE A 29 -18.00 9.51 -5.70
C PHE A 29 -18.81 10.21 -6.80
N ASN A 30 -18.60 11.51 -6.96
CA ASN A 30 -19.11 12.26 -8.10
C ASN A 30 -18.34 11.90 -9.38
N ASP A 31 -18.85 12.32 -10.53
CA ASP A 31 -18.32 11.91 -11.84
C ASP A 31 -16.86 12.33 -12.06
N GLU A 32 -16.49 13.55 -11.65
CA GLU A 32 -15.11 14.05 -11.70
C GLU A 32 -14.15 13.10 -10.97
N LYS A 33 -14.46 12.74 -9.72
CA LYS A 33 -13.64 11.82 -8.93
C LYS A 33 -13.63 10.40 -9.51
N ASN A 34 -14.75 9.93 -10.08
CA ASN A 34 -14.78 8.62 -10.72
C ASN A 34 -13.85 8.59 -11.95
N GLN A 35 -13.78 9.67 -12.73
CA GLN A 35 -12.84 9.78 -13.85
C GLN A 35 -11.38 9.71 -13.39
N GLU A 36 -11.04 10.39 -12.29
CA GLU A 36 -9.70 10.32 -11.69
C GLU A 36 -9.35 8.91 -11.20
N VAL A 37 -10.29 8.24 -10.52
CA VAL A 37 -10.11 6.82 -10.12
C VAL A 37 -9.89 5.94 -11.34
N ARG A 38 -10.66 6.15 -12.43
CA ARG A 38 -10.50 5.38 -13.66
C ARG A 38 -9.12 5.55 -14.27
N ALA A 39 -8.67 6.79 -14.40
CA ALA A 39 -7.38 7.12 -14.99
C ALA A 39 -6.22 6.47 -14.20
N GLU A 40 -6.28 6.51 -12.87
CA GLU A 40 -5.28 5.88 -12.01
C GLU A 40 -5.33 4.34 -12.10
N VAL A 41 -6.53 3.74 -12.08
CA VAL A 41 -6.69 2.28 -12.24
C VAL A 41 -6.13 1.82 -13.58
N ASP A 42 -6.45 2.51 -14.68
CA ASP A 42 -5.95 2.19 -16.01
C ASP A 42 -4.41 2.31 -16.09
N LEU A 43 -3.84 3.32 -15.44
CA LEU A 43 -2.39 3.50 -15.34
C LEU A 43 -1.74 2.33 -14.59
N LEU A 44 -2.30 1.93 -13.45
CA LEU A 44 -1.79 0.84 -12.62
C LEU A 44 -1.91 -0.51 -13.32
N LEU A 45 -3.02 -0.76 -14.05
CA LEU A 45 -3.20 -1.95 -14.87
C LEU A 45 -2.16 -2.01 -16.00
N LYS A 46 -1.97 -0.92 -16.74
CA LYS A 46 -0.95 -0.83 -17.80
C LYS A 46 0.47 -1.04 -17.27
N ALA A 47 0.75 -0.56 -16.06
CA ALA A 47 2.03 -0.78 -15.40
C ALA A 47 2.20 -2.20 -14.84
N GLY A 48 1.15 -3.04 -14.86
CA GLY A 48 1.14 -4.37 -14.26
C GLY A 48 1.22 -4.37 -12.73
N ALA A 49 0.97 -3.22 -12.09
CA ALA A 49 1.05 -3.04 -10.64
C ALA A 49 -0.20 -3.54 -9.91
N ILE A 50 -1.33 -3.64 -10.63
CA ILE A 50 -2.57 -4.25 -10.12
C ILE A 50 -3.10 -5.27 -11.12
N ARG A 51 -3.95 -6.17 -10.66
CA ARG A 51 -4.72 -7.12 -11.46
C ARG A 51 -6.16 -7.18 -10.98
N GLU A 52 -7.06 -7.71 -11.81
CA GLU A 52 -8.43 -8.03 -11.38
C GLU A 52 -8.42 -9.13 -10.30
N LEU A 53 -9.34 -8.99 -9.34
CA LEU A 53 -9.54 -9.93 -8.26
C LEU A 53 -10.97 -10.47 -8.30
N GLN A 54 -11.11 -11.79 -8.24
CA GLN A 54 -12.39 -12.48 -8.23
C GLN A 54 -12.64 -13.06 -6.84
N PHE A 55 -13.88 -12.95 -6.36
CA PHE A 55 -14.34 -13.53 -5.10
C PHE A 55 -13.48 -13.21 -3.85
N PRO A 56 -13.08 -11.94 -3.61
CA PRO A 56 -12.23 -11.61 -2.46
C PRO A 56 -12.93 -11.83 -1.12
N GLU A 57 -12.17 -12.21 -0.10
CA GLU A 57 -12.62 -12.22 1.30
C GLU A 57 -12.54 -10.84 1.95
N TRP A 58 -11.45 -10.11 1.68
CA TRP A 58 -11.20 -8.74 2.14
C TRP A 58 -11.46 -7.75 1.02
N VAL A 59 -12.18 -6.67 1.31
CA VAL A 59 -12.41 -5.59 0.36
C VAL A 59 -12.25 -4.25 1.05
N ALA A 60 -11.21 -3.50 0.66
CA ALA A 60 -11.00 -2.13 1.07
C ALA A 60 -11.61 -1.13 0.08
N ASN A 61 -12.02 0.05 0.56
CA ASN A 61 -12.42 1.14 -0.33
C ASN A 61 -11.23 1.93 -0.82
N VAL A 62 -11.41 2.58 -1.96
CA VAL A 62 -10.55 3.69 -2.38
C VAL A 62 -11.00 4.99 -1.71
N VAL A 63 -10.05 5.87 -1.45
CA VAL A 63 -10.25 7.26 -1.04
C VAL A 63 -9.39 8.17 -1.91
N LEU A 64 -9.90 9.36 -2.23
CA LEU A 64 -9.16 10.37 -3.00
C LEU A 64 -8.74 11.52 -2.08
N VAL A 65 -7.46 11.86 -2.15
CA VAL A 65 -6.86 12.95 -1.36
C VAL A 65 -6.27 13.98 -2.33
N LYS A 66 -6.58 15.27 -2.13
CA LYS A 66 -5.91 16.34 -2.90
C LYS A 66 -4.49 16.52 -2.37
N LYS A 67 -3.51 16.49 -3.28
CA LYS A 67 -2.15 16.93 -2.98
C LYS A 67 -2.08 18.47 -2.98
N PRO A 68 -1.05 19.06 -2.34
CA PRO A 68 -0.86 20.52 -2.34
C PRO A 68 -0.77 21.15 -3.75
N ASN A 69 -0.29 20.39 -4.74
CA ASN A 69 -0.21 20.81 -6.14
C ASN A 69 -1.56 20.75 -6.90
N GLY A 70 -2.67 20.45 -6.21
CA GLY A 70 -4.02 20.36 -6.80
C GLY A 70 -4.38 19.03 -7.44
N THR A 71 -3.42 18.13 -7.68
CA THR A 71 -3.68 16.79 -8.23
C THR A 71 -4.33 15.86 -7.21
N TRP A 72 -5.16 14.92 -7.69
CA TRP A 72 -5.72 13.87 -6.86
C TRP A 72 -4.69 12.74 -6.65
N ARG A 73 -4.74 12.12 -5.47
CA ARG A 73 -4.04 10.86 -5.16
C ARG A 73 -5.07 9.83 -4.76
N MET A 74 -5.05 8.70 -5.45
CA MET A 74 -5.78 7.50 -5.05
C MET A 74 -5.05 6.81 -3.90
N CYS A 75 -5.77 6.54 -2.82
CA CYS A 75 -5.28 5.75 -1.68
C CYS A 75 -6.29 4.65 -1.37
N THR A 76 -5.82 3.54 -0.82
CA THR A 76 -6.69 2.44 -0.36
C THR A 76 -6.85 2.50 1.15
N ASP A 77 -8.10 2.47 1.62
CA ASP A 77 -8.49 2.53 3.02
C ASP A 77 -8.42 1.14 3.66
N PHE A 78 -7.21 0.71 4.02
CA PHE A 78 -6.95 -0.55 4.71
C PHE A 78 -7.27 -0.52 6.21
N THR A 79 -8.04 0.46 6.71
CA THR A 79 -8.31 0.61 8.15
C THR A 79 -8.89 -0.66 8.79
N SER A 80 -9.76 -1.39 8.09
CA SER A 80 -10.32 -2.66 8.60
C SER A 80 -9.30 -3.80 8.60
N LEU A 81 -8.45 -3.88 7.57
CA LEU A 81 -7.40 -4.89 7.46
C LEU A 81 -6.30 -4.65 8.50
N ASN A 82 -5.87 -3.40 8.66
CA ASN A 82 -4.83 -2.99 9.61
C ASN A 82 -5.21 -3.27 11.06
N LYS A 83 -6.51 -3.32 11.40
CA LYS A 83 -6.98 -3.70 12.74
C LYS A 83 -6.79 -5.20 13.03
N ALA A 84 -6.80 -6.02 11.99
CA ALA A 84 -6.61 -7.46 12.08
C ALA A 84 -5.12 -7.86 11.99
N CYS A 85 -4.25 -6.94 11.59
CA CYS A 85 -2.81 -7.17 11.56
C CYS A 85 -2.21 -6.87 12.95
N PRO A 86 -1.35 -7.74 13.50
CA PRO A 86 -0.62 -7.44 14.72
C PRO A 86 0.30 -6.24 14.50
N LYS A 87 0.52 -5.45 15.56
CA LYS A 87 1.49 -4.36 15.50
C LYS A 87 2.89 -4.93 15.57
N ASP A 88 3.72 -4.56 14.59
CA ASP A 88 5.14 -4.81 14.64
C ASP A 88 5.81 -3.82 15.61
N PHE A 89 6.62 -4.34 16.52
CA PHE A 89 7.40 -3.58 17.50
C PHE A 89 8.88 -3.57 17.12
N TYR A 90 9.18 -3.47 15.83
CA TYR A 90 10.54 -3.37 15.35
C TYR A 90 11.29 -2.22 16.07
N PRO A 91 12.47 -2.50 16.66
CA PRO A 91 13.20 -1.51 17.45
C PRO A 91 13.82 -0.45 16.54
N LEU A 92 13.07 0.61 16.28
CA LEU A 92 13.59 1.75 15.54
C LEU A 92 14.67 2.46 16.39
N PRO A 93 15.83 2.78 15.79
CA PRO A 93 16.90 3.47 16.51
C PRO A 93 16.45 4.87 16.97
N CYS A 94 16.92 5.28 18.15
CA CYS A 94 16.69 6.62 18.67
C CYS A 94 17.35 7.67 17.74
N LEU A 95 16.58 8.67 17.32
CA LEU A 95 17.05 9.70 16.40
C LEU A 95 18.31 10.42 16.92
N VAL A 96 18.35 10.77 18.21
CA VAL A 96 19.51 11.45 18.82
C VAL A 96 20.77 10.61 18.66
N ARG A 97 20.67 9.29 18.88
CA ARG A 97 21.81 8.37 18.73
C ARG A 97 22.28 8.26 17.29
N LEU A 98 21.37 8.33 16.31
CA LEU A 98 21.74 8.36 14.89
C LEU A 98 22.50 9.66 14.54
N VAL A 99 22.04 10.80 15.07
CA VAL A 99 22.68 12.10 14.85
C VAL A 99 24.06 12.15 15.53
N ASP A 100 24.17 11.71 16.78
CA ASP A 100 25.45 11.66 17.50
C ASP A 100 26.45 10.71 16.83
N GLY A 101 25.99 9.56 16.32
CA GLY A 101 26.83 8.63 15.58
C GLY A 101 27.37 9.19 14.26
N SER A 102 26.79 10.29 13.79
CA SER A 102 27.20 10.98 12.57
C SER A 102 28.25 12.09 12.82
N ALA A 103 28.53 12.41 14.09
CA ALA A 103 29.52 13.41 14.47
C ALA A 103 30.93 13.04 13.98
N GLY A 104 31.72 14.06 13.62
CA GLY A 104 33.10 13.89 13.15
C GLY A 104 33.25 13.41 11.71
N HIS A 105 32.14 13.23 10.97
CA HIS A 105 32.17 12.90 9.55
C HIS A 105 32.09 14.18 8.71
N GLU A 106 32.97 14.32 7.72
CA GLU A 106 33.06 15.54 6.88
C GLU A 106 32.08 15.54 5.70
N VAL A 107 31.58 14.37 5.30
CA VAL A 107 30.72 14.19 4.11
C VAL A 107 29.50 13.34 4.45
N PHE A 108 28.32 13.81 4.03
CA PHE A 108 27.05 13.11 4.17
C PHE A 108 26.42 12.85 2.80
N ASN A 109 25.97 11.62 2.58
CA ASN A 109 25.19 11.25 1.40
C ASN A 109 23.78 10.85 1.83
N PHE A 110 22.78 11.53 1.27
CA PHE A 110 21.37 11.22 1.50
C PHE A 110 20.84 10.41 0.33
N MET A 111 20.38 9.20 0.61
CA MET A 111 19.75 8.33 -0.38
C MET A 111 18.27 8.19 -0.05
N ASP A 112 17.41 8.46 -1.03
CA ASP A 112 15.97 8.22 -0.92
C ASP A 112 15.62 6.90 -1.60
N ALA A 113 15.04 5.97 -0.83
CA ALA A 113 14.45 4.76 -1.37
C ALA A 113 13.09 5.08 -1.99
N SER A 114 13.11 5.85 -3.09
CA SER A 114 11.89 6.29 -3.77
C SER A 114 11.01 5.09 -4.13
N ARG A 115 9.71 5.20 -3.85
CA ARG A 115 8.73 4.11 -4.01
C ARG A 115 9.11 2.82 -3.26
N GLY A 116 9.88 2.90 -2.17
CA GLY A 116 10.36 1.73 -1.42
C GLY A 116 9.28 0.71 -1.06
N TYR A 117 8.06 1.18 -0.72
CA TYR A 117 6.91 0.29 -0.45
C TYR A 117 6.56 -0.64 -1.62
N HIS A 118 6.78 -0.22 -2.87
CA HIS A 118 6.49 -1.03 -4.06
C HIS A 118 7.66 -1.95 -4.45
N GLN A 119 8.79 -1.88 -3.75
CA GLN A 119 9.94 -2.72 -4.03
C GLN A 119 9.87 -4.04 -3.26
N ILE A 120 9.24 -4.05 -2.09
CA ILE A 120 9.01 -5.26 -1.30
C ILE A 120 7.71 -5.90 -1.77
N LYS A 121 7.78 -7.14 -2.26
CA LYS A 121 6.60 -7.87 -2.74
C LYS A 121 5.76 -8.40 -1.58
N MET A 122 4.46 -8.50 -1.80
CA MET A 122 3.55 -9.17 -0.87
C MET A 122 3.77 -10.68 -0.90
N CYS A 123 3.61 -11.35 0.24
CA CYS A 123 3.54 -12.80 0.32
C CYS A 123 2.34 -13.31 -0.52
N PRO A 124 2.48 -14.33 -1.37
CA PRO A 124 1.40 -14.79 -2.25
C PRO A 124 0.09 -15.13 -1.52
N GLU A 125 0.19 -15.64 -0.29
CA GLU A 125 -0.95 -16.00 0.56
C GLU A 125 -1.71 -14.77 1.10
N ASP A 126 -1.05 -13.61 1.15
CA ASP A 126 -1.59 -12.35 1.66
C ASP A 126 -1.99 -11.37 0.55
N GLU A 127 -1.56 -11.60 -0.69
CA GLU A 127 -1.83 -10.72 -1.84
C GLU A 127 -3.33 -10.42 -1.98
N GLU A 128 -4.20 -11.42 -1.94
CA GLU A 128 -5.64 -11.21 -2.12
C GLU A 128 -6.30 -10.44 -0.96
N LYS A 129 -5.65 -10.35 0.20
CA LYS A 129 -6.18 -9.65 1.37
C LYS A 129 -6.11 -8.13 1.21
N ILE A 130 -5.24 -7.62 0.34
CA ILE A 130 -5.14 -6.18 0.01
C ILE A 130 -6.05 -5.77 -1.17
N GLY A 131 -7.07 -6.58 -1.47
CA GLY A 131 -8.06 -6.27 -2.49
C GLY A 131 -8.84 -4.99 -2.20
N PHE A 132 -9.12 -4.22 -3.24
CA PHE A 132 -9.88 -2.96 -3.15
C PHE A 132 -10.97 -2.85 -4.21
N ILE A 133 -12.05 -2.16 -3.84
CA ILE A 133 -13.22 -1.93 -4.70
C ILE A 133 -13.24 -0.52 -5.27
N THR A 134 -13.56 -0.46 -6.55
CA THR A 134 -13.84 0.78 -7.29
C THR A 134 -15.21 0.68 -7.96
N VAL A 135 -15.64 1.74 -8.66
CA VAL A 135 -16.84 1.69 -9.51
C VAL A 135 -16.63 0.79 -10.74
N TYR A 136 -15.38 0.54 -11.13
CA TYR A 136 -15.02 -0.18 -12.36
C TYR A 136 -14.69 -1.65 -12.13
N GLY A 137 -14.47 -2.07 -10.89
CA GLY A 137 -14.14 -3.45 -10.58
C GLY A 137 -13.48 -3.63 -9.22
N LEU A 138 -13.13 -4.88 -8.94
CA LEU A 138 -12.32 -5.31 -7.80
C LEU A 138 -10.91 -5.60 -8.30
N PHE A 139 -9.93 -5.00 -7.64
CA PHE A 139 -8.53 -5.08 -8.01
C PHE A 139 -7.66 -5.40 -6.81
N VAL A 140 -6.46 -5.88 -7.07
CA VAL A 140 -5.45 -6.20 -6.06
C VAL A 140 -4.07 -5.79 -6.54
N GLY A 141 -3.23 -5.31 -5.62
CA GLY A 141 -1.84 -4.98 -5.90
C GLY A 141 -0.98 -6.23 -6.06
N ARG A 142 -0.02 -6.16 -7.00
CA ARG A 142 1.05 -7.15 -7.19
C ARG A 142 2.34 -6.73 -6.51
#